data_AF-A0A396M4W9-F1
#
_entry.id   AF-A0A396M4W9-F1
#
_cell.length_a   1.000
_cell.length_b   1.000
_cell.length_c   1.000
_cell.angle_alpha   90.00
_cell.angle_beta   90.00
_cell.angle_gamma   90.00
#
_symmetry.space_group_name_H-M   'P 1'
#
loop_
_entity.id
_entity.type
_entity.pdbx_description
1 polymer ?
#
loop_
_entity_poly.entity_id
_entity_poly.type
_entity_poly.pdbx_seq_one_letter_code
_entity_poly.pdbx_strand_id
1 'polypeptide(L)'
;MKQGVFRVMLLLLGITAGFGGVRPSVSDGSEPDTVSSPELDSLASFFAGVQSRHPEKLYLHLNQPYYGAGDTMWFKAYLTDAVSHRPDTLSNFIYVDLADR
;
A
#
# COMPACT_ATOMS: atom_id res chain seq x y z
N MET A 1 7.22 -27.20 -35.17
CA MET A 1 5.89 -27.72 -34.78
C MET A 1 5.14 -26.69 -33.94
N LYS A 2 3.87 -26.45 -34.32
CA LYS A 2 2.73 -25.95 -33.53
C LYS A 2 2.73 -24.51 -32.98
N GLN A 3 2.20 -23.62 -33.82
CA GLN A 3 1.24 -22.57 -33.47
C GLN A 3 0.00 -23.17 -32.79
N GLY A 4 -0.67 -22.44 -31.88
CA GLY A 4 -1.95 -22.88 -31.31
C GLY A 4 -2.53 -21.98 -30.22
N VAL A 5 -2.86 -20.75 -30.57
CA VAL A 5 -3.63 -19.79 -29.76
C VAL A 5 -4.99 -20.39 -29.40
N PHE A 6 -5.28 -20.59 -28.11
CA PHE A 6 -6.59 -21.01 -27.61
C PHE A 6 -7.57 -19.82 -27.66
N ARG A 7 -8.31 -19.69 -28.77
CA ARG A 7 -9.44 -18.76 -28.87
C ARG A 7 -10.70 -19.45 -28.33
N VAL A 8 -11.21 -18.96 -27.20
CA VAL A 8 -12.54 -19.31 -26.69
C VAL A 8 -13.58 -18.71 -27.64
N MET A 9 -14.21 -19.57 -28.43
CA MET A 9 -15.31 -19.22 -29.34
C MET A 9 -16.64 -19.52 -28.62
N LEU A 10 -17.26 -18.49 -28.02
CA LEU A 10 -18.62 -18.60 -27.50
C LEU A 10 -19.60 -18.36 -28.65
N LEU A 11 -20.27 -19.44 -29.06
CA LEU A 11 -21.27 -19.49 -30.13
C LEU A 11 -22.53 -18.71 -29.71
N LEU A 12 -22.78 -17.58 -30.36
CA LEU A 12 -24.09 -16.92 -30.40
C LEU A 12 -24.98 -17.65 -31.42
N LEU A 13 -26.16 -18.14 -31.03
CA LEU A 13 -27.40 -18.00 -31.82
C LEU A 13 -28.67 -18.49 -31.09
N GLY A 14 -29.79 -17.80 -31.33
CA GLY A 14 -31.17 -18.23 -31.11
C GLY A 14 -31.97 -17.30 -30.19
N ILE A 15 -32.48 -16.14 -30.63
CA ILE A 15 -33.77 -15.90 -31.32
C ILE A 15 -34.98 -16.53 -30.59
N THR A 16 -35.87 -15.71 -30.00
CA THR A 16 -37.25 -15.51 -30.52
C THR A 16 -38.22 -14.81 -29.55
N ALA A 17 -39.14 -14.05 -30.16
CA ALA A 17 -40.49 -13.68 -29.75
C ALA A 17 -40.69 -12.79 -28.51
N GLY A 18 -41.21 -11.60 -28.80
CA GLY A 18 -41.70 -10.67 -27.79
C GLY A 18 -42.86 -11.22 -26.98
N PHE A 19 -42.89 -10.81 -25.73
CA PHE A 19 -44.12 -10.60 -24.99
C PHE A 19 -43.91 -9.31 -24.19
N GLY A 20 -44.72 -8.30 -24.51
CA GLY A 20 -44.80 -7.07 -23.75
C GLY A 20 -45.28 -7.36 -22.33
N GLY A 21 -44.34 -7.41 -21.40
CA GLY A 21 -44.61 -7.22 -19.99
C GLY A 21 -44.23 -5.79 -19.62
N VAL A 22 -45.23 -4.96 -19.35
CA VAL A 22 -45.04 -3.67 -18.67
C VAL A 22 -44.16 -3.92 -17.45
N ARG A 23 -42.93 -3.43 -17.46
CA ARG A 23 -42.08 -3.42 -16.25
C ARG A 23 -42.63 -2.29 -15.38
N PRO A 24 -43.10 -2.53 -14.15
CA PRO A 24 -43.34 -1.43 -13.25
C PRO A 24 -41.98 -0.76 -13.00
N SER A 25 -41.86 0.49 -13.44
CA SER A 25 -40.79 1.39 -13.02
C SER A 25 -40.99 1.66 -11.54
N VAL A 26 -40.47 0.77 -10.69
CA VAL A 26 -40.25 1.06 -9.29
C VAL A 26 -39.04 2.00 -9.24
N SER A 27 -39.33 3.30 -9.26
CA SER A 27 -38.45 4.32 -8.76
C SER A 27 -38.45 4.22 -7.24
N ASP A 28 -37.75 3.22 -6.68
CA ASP A 28 -37.37 3.30 -5.27
C ASP A 28 -36.06 4.07 -5.23
N GLY A 29 -36.20 5.39 -5.29
CA GLY A 29 -35.13 6.34 -5.02
C GLY A 29 -34.84 6.32 -3.52
N SER A 30 -34.25 5.23 -3.05
CA SER A 30 -33.43 5.21 -1.86
C SER A 30 -32.07 4.69 -2.31
N GLU A 31 -31.27 5.60 -2.90
CA GLU A 31 -29.82 5.46 -2.78
C GLU A 31 -29.57 5.15 -1.30
N PRO A 32 -28.83 4.09 -0.94
CA PRO A 32 -28.53 3.86 0.46
C PRO A 32 -27.88 5.14 0.95
N ASP A 33 -28.56 5.84 1.85
CA ASP A 33 -28.10 7.06 2.48
C ASP A 33 -26.72 6.72 3.02
N THR A 34 -25.70 7.02 2.21
CA THR A 34 -24.32 6.89 2.61
C THR A 34 -24.21 8.05 3.54
N VAL A 35 -24.49 7.79 4.82
CA VAL A 35 -24.30 8.71 5.92
C VAL A 35 -22.82 9.06 5.82
N SER A 36 -22.57 10.12 5.07
CA SER A 36 -21.27 10.75 4.90
C SER A 36 -21.11 11.50 6.21
N SER A 37 -20.93 10.75 7.29
CA SER A 37 -20.55 11.34 8.54
C SER A 37 -19.17 11.93 8.24
N PRO A 38 -19.02 13.26 8.30
CA PRO A 38 -17.73 13.89 8.01
C PRO A 38 -16.61 13.34 8.90
N GLU A 39 -16.98 12.70 10.02
CA GLU A 39 -16.12 11.91 10.88
C GLU A 39 -15.47 10.70 10.19
N LEU A 40 -16.22 9.90 9.41
CA LEU A 40 -15.66 8.73 8.71
C LEU A 40 -14.75 9.17 7.56
N ASP A 41 -15.09 10.25 6.85
CA ASP A 41 -14.24 10.83 5.80
C ASP A 41 -12.94 11.41 6.38
N SER A 42 -13.03 12.07 7.53
CA SER A 42 -11.86 12.60 8.24
C SER A 42 -10.97 11.47 8.78
N LEU A 43 -11.56 10.36 9.25
CA LEU A 43 -10.82 9.19 9.69
C LEU A 43 -10.13 8.48 8.52
N ALA A 44 -10.84 8.30 7.40
CA ALA A 44 -10.31 7.69 6.20
C ALA A 44 -9.15 8.51 5.60
N SER A 45 -9.28 9.83 5.54
CA SER A 45 -8.21 10.72 5.05
C SER A 45 -6.99 10.74 5.97
N PHE A 46 -7.19 10.66 7.30
CA PHE A 46 -6.09 10.48 8.25
C PHE A 46 -5.31 9.19 7.99
N PHE A 47 -6.01 8.05 7.86
CA PHE A 47 -5.35 6.78 7.56
C PHE A 47 -4.67 6.77 6.20
N ALA A 48 -5.27 7.39 5.18
CA ALA A 48 -4.65 7.54 3.87
C ALA A 48 -3.32 8.34 3.95
N GLY A 49 -3.31 9.43 4.73
CA GLY A 49 -2.08 10.20 4.99
C GLY A 49 -1.02 9.40 5.75
N VAL A 50 -1.42 8.59 6.73
CA VAL A 50 -0.48 7.71 7.47
C VAL A 50 0.11 6.64 6.55
N GLN A 51 -0.70 6.02 5.69
CA GLN A 51 -0.24 5.00 4.74
C GLN A 51 0.79 5.56 3.74
N SER A 52 0.59 6.81 3.28
CA SER A 52 1.50 7.47 2.34
C SER A 52 2.89 7.81 2.89
N ARG A 53 3.02 7.88 4.22
CA ARG A 53 4.24 8.35 4.90
C ARG A 53 5.27 7.26 5.17
N HIS A 54 5.00 6.01 4.77
CA HIS A 54 5.89 4.83 4.89
C HIS A 54 6.91 4.98 6.04
N PRO A 55 6.49 4.79 7.30
CA PRO A 55 7.37 5.05 8.43
C PRO A 55 8.61 4.15 8.38
N GLU A 56 9.79 4.74 8.55
CA GLU A 56 11.08 4.02 8.51
C GLU A 56 11.75 4.03 9.89
N LYS A 57 12.49 2.96 10.21
CA LYS A 57 13.29 2.81 11.42
C LYS A 57 14.76 2.62 11.05
N LEU A 58 15.62 3.40 11.68
CA LEU A 58 17.07 3.34 11.54
C LEU A 58 17.70 2.66 12.76
N TYR A 59 18.56 1.68 12.52
CA TYR A 59 19.33 0.98 13.54
C TYR A 59 20.82 1.21 13.33
N LEU A 60 21.54 1.60 14.38
CA LEU A 60 22.99 1.77 14.38
C LEU A 60 23.63 0.76 15.32
N HIS A 61 24.58 -0.02 14.81
CA HIS A 61 25.30 -1.03 15.57
C HIS A 61 26.80 -0.71 15.55
N LEU A 62 27.36 -0.45 16.73
CA LEU A 62 28.79 -0.25 16.95
C LEU A 62 29.48 -1.58 17.24
N ASN A 63 30.76 -1.72 16.87
CA ASN A 63 31.50 -2.95 17.18
C ASN A 63 31.76 -3.14 18.68
N GLN A 64 31.78 -2.06 19.47
CA GLN A 64 32.01 -2.06 20.92
C GLN A 64 31.17 -1.00 21.64
N PRO A 65 30.87 -1.20 22.94
CA PRO A 65 30.10 -0.22 23.72
C PRO A 65 30.91 1.00 24.18
N TYR A 66 32.24 0.89 24.29
CA TYR A 66 33.14 1.95 24.74
C TYR A 66 34.42 1.93 23.93
N TYR A 67 34.95 3.12 23.61
CA TYR A 67 36.19 3.31 22.88
C TYR A 67 37.10 4.27 23.65
N GLY A 68 38.38 3.94 23.71
CA GLY A 68 39.43 4.79 24.24
C GLY A 68 39.97 5.76 23.18
N ALA A 69 40.82 6.68 23.63
CA ALA A 69 41.54 7.56 22.73
C ALA A 69 42.48 6.75 21.82
N GLY A 70 42.35 6.95 20.51
CA GLY A 70 43.14 6.21 19.50
C GLY A 70 42.49 4.92 18.99
N ASP A 71 41.37 4.50 19.56
CA ASP A 71 40.63 3.35 19.04
C ASP A 71 39.88 3.67 17.75
N THR A 72 39.76 2.67 16.86
CA THR A 72 38.97 2.80 15.63
C THR A 72 37.54 2.33 15.87
N MET A 73 36.57 3.22 15.65
CA MET A 73 35.14 2.91 15.74
C MET A 73 34.61 2.37 14.41
N TRP A 74 34.17 1.11 14.41
CA TRP A 74 33.46 0.50 13.29
C TRP A 74 31.97 0.43 13.60
N PHE A 75 31.14 0.78 12.61
CA PHE A 75 29.69 0.68 12.75
C PHE A 75 29.02 0.14 11.50
N LYS A 76 27.80 -0.39 11.68
CA LYS A 76 26.86 -0.73 10.62
C LYS A 76 25.54 -0.04 10.88
N ALA A 77 24.95 0.54 9.84
CA ALA A 77 23.63 1.14 9.90
C ALA A 77 22.66 0.34 9.04
N TYR A 78 21.44 0.15 9.53
CA TYR A 78 20.38 -0.57 8.83
C TYR A 78 19.13 0.30 8.79
N LEU A 79 18.59 0.51 7.59
CA LEU A 79 17.30 1.14 7.41
C LEU A 79 16.26 0.06 7.14
N THR A 80 15.13 0.14 7.83
CA THR A 80 14.05 -0.85 7.72
C THR A 80 12.69 -0.17 7.74
N ASP A 81 11.72 -0.75 7.05
CA ASP A 81 10.33 -0.32 7.17
C ASP A 81 9.82 -0.60 8.59
N ALA A 82 9.18 0.38 9.22
CA ALA A 82 8.70 0.29 10.59
C ALA A 82 7.57 -0.74 10.77
N VAL A 83 6.82 -1.03 9.71
CA VAL A 83 5.68 -1.96 9.74
C VAL A 83 6.14 -3.39 9.47
N SER A 84 6.83 -3.63 8.36
CA SER A 84 7.23 -4.97 7.95
C SER A 84 8.58 -5.42 8.50
N HIS A 85 9.38 -4.50 9.07
CA HIS A 85 10.77 -4.75 9.49
C HIS A 85 11.65 -5.35 8.39
N ARG A 86 11.26 -5.15 7.12
CA ARG A 86 12.04 -5.55 5.95
C ARG A 86 13.00 -4.43 5.58
N PRO A 87 14.14 -4.74 4.93
CA PRO A 87 15.05 -3.75 4.38
C PRO A 87 14.47 -3.05 3.13
N ASP A 88 13.16 -3.12 2.92
CA ASP A 88 12.44 -2.53 1.81
C ASP A 88 12.07 -1.10 2.18
N THR A 89 13.04 -0.19 2.01
CA THR A 89 12.90 1.23 2.32
C THR A 89 13.01 2.04 1.04
N LEU A 90 12.18 3.09 0.92
CA LEU A 90 12.18 3.98 -0.23
C LEU A 90 13.40 4.91 -0.19
N SER A 91 13.90 5.20 1.01
CA SER A 91 15.08 6.02 1.24
C SER A 91 16.38 5.24 1.02
N ASN A 92 17.29 5.79 0.21
CA ASN A 92 18.56 5.13 -0.17
C ASN A 92 19.79 5.59 0.62
N PHE A 93 19.70 6.65 1.42
CA PHE A 93 20.86 7.28 2.06
C PHE A 93 20.60 7.58 3.53
N ILE A 94 21.65 7.38 4.34
CA ILE A 94 21.68 7.70 5.77
C ILE A 94 22.83 8.68 5.99
N TYR A 95 22.56 9.81 6.63
CA TYR A 95 23.58 10.74 7.08
C TYR A 95 23.93 10.44 8.55
N VAL A 96 25.22 10.37 8.84
CA VAL A 96 25.73 10.06 10.19
C VAL A 96 26.77 11.13 10.55
N ASP A 97 26.44 11.94 11.56
CA ASP A 97 27.34 12.94 12.11
C ASP A 97 27.85 12.48 13.48
N LEU A 98 29.17 12.61 13.69
CA LEU A 98 29.79 12.38 14.98
C LEU A 98 29.97 13.73 15.68
N ALA A 99 29.40 13.86 16.87
CA ALA A 99 29.51 15.06 17.69
C ALA A 99 30.20 14.73 19.02
N ASP A 100 31.02 15.67 19.50
CA ASP A 100 31.61 15.68 20.84
C ASP A 100 30.96 16.80 21.67
N ARG A 101 31.06 16.73 23.00
CA ARG A 101 30.43 17.67 23.95
C ARG A 101 31.25 18.93 24.20
#